data_AF-A0A956GQ27-F1
#
_entry.id   AF-A0A956GQ27-F1
#
_cell.length_a   1.000
_cell.length_b   1.000
_cell.length_c   1.000
_cell.angle_alpha   90.00
_cell.angle_beta   90.00
_cell.angle_gamma   90.00
#
_symmetry.space_group_name_H-M   'P 1'
#
loop_
_entity.id
_entity.type
_entity.pdbx_description
1 polymer ?
#
loop_
_entity_poly.entity_id
_entity_poly.type
_entity_poly.pdbx_seq_one_letter_code
_entity_poly.pdbx_strand_id
1 'polypeptide(L)'
;MDKVIWHLRSAGGVELVGSLWLPLVVGLTLYYSSYLPILVRALARKASAPRPLPALDPGVGHDLLVVLPTLLRRRDELLGLQRAITSILDNGYPGHLVVCPAIDHAAYAPHLVRDLEAWLARRRPRADVTILIATRDARGGKAMAVEAGV
;
A
#
# COMPACT_ATOMS: atom_id res chain seq x y z
N MET A 1 -33.35 -33.60 -18.11
CA MET A 1 -31.90 -33.87 -17.96
C MET A 1 -31.40 -34.94 -18.94
N ASP A 2 -32.20 -35.96 -19.28
CA ASP A 2 -31.76 -37.07 -20.16
C ASP A 2 -31.36 -36.68 -21.59
N LYS A 3 -32.02 -35.69 -22.20
CA LYS A 3 -31.65 -35.21 -23.54
C LYS A 3 -30.26 -34.55 -23.60
N VAL A 4 -29.84 -33.90 -22.52
CA VAL A 4 -28.53 -33.23 -22.43
C VAL A 4 -27.42 -34.28 -22.26
N ILE A 5 -27.68 -35.31 -21.45
CA ILE A 5 -26.74 -36.41 -21.21
C ILE A 5 -26.55 -37.27 -22.47
N TRP A 6 -27.60 -37.48 -23.26
CA TRP A 6 -27.51 -38.23 -24.52
C TRP A 6 -26.68 -37.47 -25.57
N HIS A 7 -26.90 -36.17 -25.74
CA HIS A 7 -26.10 -35.33 -26.65
C HIS A 7 -24.62 -35.23 -26.25
N LEU A 8 -24.32 -35.20 -24.95
CA LEU A 8 -22.95 -35.25 -24.43
C LEU A 8 -22.22 -36.57 -24.75
N ARG A 9 -22.98 -37.65 -24.98
CA ARG A 9 -22.45 -39.00 -25.24
C ARG A 9 -22.33 -39.32 -26.73
N SER A 10 -23.11 -38.65 -27.59
CA SER A 10 -23.12 -38.87 -29.04
C SER A 10 -22.28 -37.86 -29.83
N ALA A 11 -22.03 -36.66 -29.28
CA ALA A 11 -21.19 -35.65 -29.91
C ALA A 11 -19.72 -36.05 -29.78
N GLY A 12 -18.99 -36.11 -30.89
CA GLY A 12 -17.53 -36.24 -30.84
C GLY A 12 -16.95 -35.06 -30.05
N GLY A 13 -15.86 -35.27 -29.29
CA GLY A 13 -15.26 -34.20 -28.47
C GLY A 13 -14.98 -32.88 -29.23
N VAL A 14 -14.85 -32.96 -30.56
CA VAL A 14 -14.70 -31.82 -31.48
C VAL A 14 -15.98 -30.98 -31.62
N GLU A 15 -17.18 -31.59 -31.68
CA GLU A 15 -18.46 -30.87 -31.77
C GLU A 15 -18.83 -30.18 -30.46
N LEU A 16 -18.52 -30.82 -29.33
CA LEU A 16 -18.79 -30.27 -28.01
C LEU A 16 -17.86 -29.09 -27.68
N VAL A 17 -16.58 -29.20 -28.05
CA VAL A 17 -15.62 -28.09 -27.94
C VAL A 17 -15.97 -26.97 -28.93
N GLY A 18 -16.35 -27.31 -30.17
CA GLY A 18 -16.74 -26.31 -31.18
C GLY A 18 -17.95 -25.47 -30.78
N SER A 19 -18.97 -26.08 -30.17
CA SER A 19 -20.19 -25.38 -29.72
C SER A 19 -20.00 -24.56 -28.44
N LEU A 20 -19.06 -24.95 -27.56
CA LEU A 20 -18.74 -24.22 -26.33
C LEU A 20 -17.63 -23.17 -26.52
N TRP A 21 -16.88 -23.24 -27.61
CA TRP A 21 -15.77 -22.32 -27.88
C TRP A 21 -16.22 -20.87 -28.05
N LEU A 22 -17.27 -20.62 -28.85
CA LEU A 22 -17.72 -19.26 -29.13
C LEU A 22 -18.25 -18.54 -27.86
N PRO A 23 -19.13 -19.14 -27.03
CA PRO A 23 -19.54 -18.55 -25.76
C PRO A 23 -18.37 -18.33 -24.80
N LEU A 24 -17.41 -19.26 -24.76
CA LEU A 24 -16.22 -19.14 -23.91
C LEU A 24 -15.37 -17.95 -24.35
N VAL A 25 -15.05 -17.83 -25.65
CA VAL A 25 -14.26 -16.71 -26.19
C VAL A 25 -14.97 -15.38 -25.98
N VAL A 26 -16.28 -15.31 -26.20
CA VAL A 26 -17.07 -14.09 -25.96
C VAL A 26 -17.05 -13.72 -24.48
N GLY A 27 -17.30 -14.68 -23.58
CA GLY A 27 -17.27 -14.45 -22.13
C GLY A 27 -15.89 -14.02 -21.64
N LEU A 28 -14.83 -14.64 -22.14
CA LEU A 28 -13.46 -14.32 -21.81
C LEU A 28 -13.08 -12.94 -22.35
N THR A 29 -13.50 -12.60 -23.57
CA THR A 29 -13.28 -11.27 -24.16
C THR A 29 -14.01 -10.18 -23.36
N LEU A 30 -15.26 -10.41 -22.98
CA LEU A 30 -16.02 -9.47 -22.15
C LEU A 30 -15.41 -9.34 -20.74
N TYR A 31 -15.00 -10.44 -20.12
CA TYR A 31 -14.34 -10.45 -18.81
C TYR A 31 -13.02 -9.68 -18.84
N TYR A 32 -12.19 -9.91 -19.86
CA TYR A 32 -10.89 -9.25 -20.02
C TYR A 32 -10.97 -7.87 -20.71
N SER A 33 -12.14 -7.47 -21.22
CA SER A 33 -12.32 -6.19 -21.94
C SER A 33 -11.93 -4.98 -21.10
N SER A 34 -12.12 -5.06 -19.77
CA SER A 34 -11.75 -4.01 -18.82
C SER A 34 -10.25 -3.91 -18.56
N TYR A 35 -9.49 -4.99 -18.80
CA TYR A 35 -8.04 -5.01 -18.60
C TYR A 35 -7.30 -4.23 -19.69
N LEU A 36 -7.81 -4.22 -20.92
CA LEU A 36 -7.17 -3.51 -22.03
C LEU A 36 -7.14 -1.97 -21.77
N PRO A 37 -8.24 -1.29 -21.37
CA PRO A 37 -8.20 0.11 -20.94
C PRO A 37 -7.28 0.35 -19.73
N ILE A 38 -7.26 -0.55 -18.75
CA ILE A 38 -6.38 -0.43 -17.57
C ILE A 38 -4.92 -0.50 -17.98
N LEU A 39 -4.57 -1.46 -18.86
CA LEU A 39 -3.22 -1.61 -19.40
C LEU A 39 -2.81 -0.39 -20.21
N VAL A 40 -3.67 0.09 -21.12
CA VAL A 40 -3.41 1.31 -21.91
C VAL A 40 -3.22 2.51 -20.98
N ARG A 41 -4.05 2.68 -19.95
CA ARG A 41 -3.92 3.76 -18.97
C ARG A 41 -2.63 3.65 -18.16
N ALA A 42 -2.26 2.45 -17.74
CA ALA A 42 -1.01 2.21 -17.00
C ALA A 42 0.22 2.51 -17.86
N LEU A 43 0.23 2.05 -19.12
CA LEU A 43 1.27 2.34 -20.09
C LEU A 43 1.32 3.84 -20.41
N ALA A 44 0.18 4.49 -20.60
CA ALA A 44 0.10 5.94 -20.84
C ALA A 44 0.65 6.74 -19.64
N ARG A 45 0.35 6.33 -18.39
CA ARG A 45 0.91 6.95 -17.19
C ARG A 45 2.43 6.75 -17.07
N LYS A 46 2.94 5.59 -17.50
CA LYS A 46 4.37 5.29 -17.49
C LYS A 46 5.14 6.00 -18.62
N ALA A 47 4.51 6.15 -19.79
CA ALA A 47 5.05 6.85 -20.95
C ALA A 47 4.94 8.38 -20.82
N SER A 48 3.97 8.86 -20.04
CA SER A 48 3.93 10.26 -19.61
C SER A 48 5.15 10.50 -18.73
N ALA A 49 6.08 11.35 -19.19
CA ALA A 49 7.18 11.79 -18.36
C ALA A 49 6.63 12.27 -17.01
N PRO A 50 7.25 11.91 -15.87
CA PRO A 50 6.84 12.45 -14.58
C PRO A 50 6.84 13.98 -14.73
N ARG A 51 5.65 14.58 -14.61
CA ARG A 51 5.59 16.04 -14.56
C ARG A 51 6.45 16.45 -13.37
N PRO A 52 7.48 17.28 -13.55
CA PRO A 52 8.22 17.80 -12.42
C PRO A 52 7.20 18.49 -11.54
N LEU A 53 7.04 18.00 -10.31
CA LEU A 53 6.29 18.74 -9.30
C LEU A 53 7.02 20.07 -9.14
N PRO A 54 6.30 21.20 -9.14
CA PRO A 54 6.93 22.48 -8.87
C PRO A 54 7.69 22.36 -7.55
N ALA A 55 8.96 22.72 -7.55
CA ALA A 55 9.72 22.87 -6.32
C ALA A 55 8.99 23.93 -5.50
N LEU A 56 8.41 23.52 -4.38
CA LEU A 56 7.72 24.43 -3.48
C LEU A 56 8.79 25.12 -2.63
N ASP A 57 8.71 26.44 -2.51
CA ASP A 57 9.63 27.20 -1.68
C ASP A 57 9.55 26.73 -0.22
N PRO A 58 10.68 26.62 0.50
CA PRO A 58 10.68 26.30 1.92
C PRO A 58 9.79 27.28 2.70
N GLY A 59 8.91 26.76 3.55
CA GLY A 59 7.95 27.53 4.35
C GLY A 59 6.59 27.79 3.70
N VAL A 60 6.38 27.42 2.43
CA VAL A 60 5.09 27.63 1.73
C VAL A 60 4.11 26.47 1.94
N GLY A 61 4.61 25.30 2.38
CA GLY A 61 3.76 24.16 2.70
C GLY A 61 2.95 24.36 3.98
N HIS A 62 1.72 23.87 4.00
CA HIS A 62 0.96 23.72 5.24
C HIS A 62 1.64 22.75 6.19
N ASP A 63 1.39 22.90 7.49
CA ASP A 63 1.84 21.92 8.47
C ASP A 63 1.14 20.59 8.23
N LEU A 64 1.91 19.50 8.21
CA LEU A 64 1.39 18.15 7.96
C LEU A 64 1.73 17.20 9.10
N LEU A 65 0.72 16.44 9.54
CA LEU A 65 0.88 15.27 10.39
C LEU A 65 0.82 14.00 9.54
N VAL A 66 1.90 13.21 9.56
CA VAL A 66 1.99 11.91 8.90
C VAL A 66 1.96 10.82 9.96
N VAL A 67 0.79 10.21 10.13
CA VAL A 67 0.63 9.07 11.06
C VAL A 67 0.93 7.76 10.32
N LEU A 68 1.83 6.96 10.89
CA LEU A 68 2.25 5.66 10.36
C LEU A 68 1.77 4.54 11.30
N PRO A 69 0.51 4.09 11.19
CA PRO A 69 -0.02 3.04 12.04
C PRO A 69 0.59 1.68 11.69
N THR A 70 1.15 1.01 12.69
CA THR A 70 1.81 -0.27 12.50
C THR A 70 1.60 -1.20 13.69
N LEU A 71 1.71 -2.50 13.42
CA LEU A 71 1.76 -3.55 14.43
C LEU A 71 3.16 -4.14 14.32
N LEU A 72 4.01 -3.84 15.30
CA LEU A 72 5.45 -4.05 15.17
C LEU A 72 5.85 -5.34 15.90
N ARG A 73 5.79 -6.46 15.18
CA ARG A 73 5.97 -7.83 15.71
C ARG A 73 7.28 -8.45 15.28
N ARG A 74 7.82 -8.01 14.13
CA ARG A 74 8.96 -8.63 13.48
C ARG A 74 9.96 -7.58 12.96
N ARG A 75 11.18 -8.04 12.71
CA ARG A 75 12.30 -7.21 12.27
C ARG A 75 12.07 -6.56 10.90
N ASP A 76 11.45 -7.28 9.98
CA ASP A 76 11.09 -6.80 8.65
C ASP A 76 10.07 -5.65 8.69
N GLU A 77 9.10 -5.71 9.61
CA GLU A 77 8.15 -4.62 9.85
C GLU A 77 8.85 -3.37 10.38
N LEU A 78 9.82 -3.53 11.29
CA LEU A 78 10.68 -2.42 11.76
C LEU A 78 11.50 -1.81 10.61
N LEU A 79 12.14 -2.64 9.78
CA LEU A 79 12.91 -2.16 8.63
C LEU A 79 12.00 -1.44 7.61
N GLY A 80 10.79 -1.94 7.39
CA GLY A 80 9.79 -1.30 6.55
C GLY A 80 9.41 0.09 7.08
N LEU A 81 9.15 0.19 8.38
CA LEU A 81 8.85 1.47 9.03
C LEU A 81 10.01 2.46 8.95
N GLN A 82 11.25 2.01 9.20
CA GLN A 82 12.44 2.85 9.08
C GLN A 82 12.62 3.39 7.65
N ARG A 83 12.34 2.57 6.63
CA ARG A 83 12.36 3.00 5.22
C ARG A 83 11.26 4.02 4.93
N ALA A 84 10.05 3.81 5.44
CA ALA A 84 8.95 4.75 5.28
C ALA A 84 9.28 6.11 5.90
N ILE A 85 9.78 6.13 7.14
CA ILE A 85 10.23 7.35 7.82
C ILE A 85 11.35 8.00 7.01
N THR A 86 12.37 7.26 6.59
CA THR A 86 13.48 7.78 5.77
C THR A 86 12.96 8.43 4.49
N SER A 87 12.03 7.78 3.79
CA SER A 87 11.42 8.33 2.58
C SER A 87 10.67 9.64 2.82
N ILE A 88 10.05 9.82 4.00
CA ILE A 88 9.38 11.07 4.36
C ILE A 88 10.41 12.17 4.65
N LEU A 89 11.44 11.85 5.45
CA LEU A 89 12.50 12.78 5.79
C LEU A 89 13.26 13.28 4.56
N ASP A 90 13.50 12.39 3.59
CA ASP A 90 14.27 12.67 2.38
C ASP A 90 13.41 13.30 1.26
N ASN A 91 12.08 13.36 1.41
CA ASN A 91 11.18 13.88 0.37
C ASN A 91 11.31 15.39 0.14
N GLY A 92 11.87 16.13 1.10
CA GLY A 92 12.10 17.57 0.98
C GLY A 92 10.81 18.39 0.99
N TYR A 93 9.78 17.94 1.72
CA TYR A 93 8.53 18.68 1.88
C TYR A 93 8.82 20.11 2.39
N PRO A 94 8.15 21.13 1.84
CA PRO A 94 8.44 22.54 2.12
C PRO A 94 7.87 23.05 3.45
N GLY A 95 6.89 22.38 4.06
CA GLY A 95 6.23 22.82 5.29
C GLY A 95 6.77 22.11 6.54
N HIS A 96 6.24 22.46 7.72
CA HIS A 96 6.56 21.72 8.93
C HIS A 96 5.91 20.34 8.92
N LEU A 97 6.70 19.31 9.21
CA LEU A 97 6.29 17.92 9.19
C LEU A 97 6.33 17.33 10.58
N VAL A 98 5.21 16.78 11.04
CA VAL A 98 5.17 15.90 12.21
C VAL A 98 5.02 14.47 11.72
N VAL A 99 5.99 13.62 11.99
CA VAL A 99 5.93 12.20 11.66
C VAL A 99 5.64 11.41 12.94
N CYS A 100 4.52 10.70 12.95
CA CYS A 100 4.08 9.94 14.10
C CYS A 100 3.95 8.44 13.80
N PRO A 101 5.02 7.63 14.02
CA PRO A 101 4.87 6.18 14.08
C PRO A 101 3.95 5.80 15.23
N ALA A 102 2.79 5.23 14.90
CA ALA A 102 1.78 4.83 15.87
C ALA A 102 1.77 3.30 16.00
N ILE A 103 2.32 2.80 17.10
CA ILE A 103 2.59 1.38 17.33
C ILE A 103 1.46 0.77 18.16
N ASP A 104 0.65 -0.08 17.52
CA ASP A 104 -0.34 -0.92 18.20
C ASP A 104 0.37 -2.07 18.94
N HIS A 105 -0.10 -2.39 20.14
CA HIS A 105 0.37 -3.52 20.95
C HIS A 105 1.90 -3.53 21.18
N ALA A 106 2.47 -2.39 21.58
CA ALA A 106 3.91 -2.20 21.82
C ALA A 106 4.48 -3.20 22.85
N ALA A 107 3.66 -3.64 23.82
CA ALA A 107 4.04 -4.65 24.82
C ALA A 107 4.37 -6.03 24.22
N TYR A 108 3.92 -6.32 23.00
CA TYR A 108 4.20 -7.61 22.34
C TYR A 108 5.69 -7.77 21.98
N ALA A 109 6.34 -6.70 21.52
CA ALA A 109 7.74 -6.73 21.10
C ALA A 109 8.48 -5.43 21.49
N PRO A 110 8.65 -5.17 22.80
CA PRO A 110 9.20 -3.90 23.30
C PRO A 110 10.65 -3.66 22.84
N HIS A 111 11.41 -4.72 22.56
CA HIS A 111 12.77 -4.61 22.04
C HIS A 111 12.81 -3.94 20.66
N LEU A 112 11.80 -4.16 19.81
CA LEU A 112 11.75 -3.54 18.49
C LEU A 112 11.36 -2.05 18.55
N VAL A 113 10.54 -1.67 19.55
CA VAL A 113 10.23 -0.26 19.84
C VAL A 113 11.49 0.48 20.29
N ARG A 114 12.26 -0.12 21.21
CA ARG A 114 13.57 0.43 21.63
C ARG A 114 14.56 0.53 20.47
N ASP A 115 14.58 -0.45 19.57
CA ASP A 115 15.44 -0.40 18.39
C ASP A 115 15.03 0.73 17.44
N LEU A 116 13.72 1.03 17.32
CA LEU A 116 13.21 2.17 16.58
C LEU A 116 13.64 3.50 17.23
N GLU A 117 13.46 3.63 18.54
CA GLU A 117 13.89 4.81 19.31
C GLU A 117 15.39 5.06 19.18
N ALA A 118 16.21 4.01 19.37
CA ALA A 118 17.66 4.09 19.23
C ALA A 118 18.11 4.41 17.79
N TRP A 119 17.34 3.97 16.80
CA TRP A 119 17.57 4.36 15.41
C TRP A 119 17.20 5.83 15.16
N LEU A 120 16.07 6.30 15.68
CA LEU A 120 15.62 7.70 15.57
C LEU A 120 16.55 8.66 16.31
N ALA A 121 17.04 8.32 17.51
CA ALA A 121 17.95 9.16 18.28
C ALA A 121 19.30 9.41 17.56
N ARG A 122 19.70 8.50 16.67
CA ARG A 122 20.90 8.66 15.84
C ARG A 122 20.66 9.50 14.59
N ARG A 123 19.40 9.78 14.24
CA ARG A 123 19.04 10.66 13.13
C ARG A 123 19.02 12.10 13.62
N ARG A 124 19.56 13.01 12.81
CA ARG A 124 19.33 14.44 12.95
C ARG A 124 18.30 14.85 11.89
N PRO A 125 16.99 14.87 12.21
CA PRO A 125 16.00 15.40 11.29
C PRO A 125 16.30 16.87 10.99
N ARG A 126 15.81 17.36 9.86
CA ARG A 126 15.85 18.79 9.54
C ARG A 126 15.05 19.57 10.59
N ALA A 127 15.34 20.86 10.72
CA ALA A 127 14.69 21.72 11.73
C ALA A 127 13.16 21.85 11.56
N ASP A 128 12.67 21.62 10.35
CA ASP A 128 11.25 21.64 9.99
C ASP A 128 10.56 20.28 10.16
N VAL A 129 11.22 19.27 10.74
CA VAL A 129 10.65 17.95 10.96
C VAL A 129 10.71 17.55 12.43
N THR A 130 9.53 17.27 13.00
CA THR A 130 9.35 16.69 14.32
C THR A 130 8.96 15.22 14.20
N ILE A 131 9.56 14.34 15.01
CA ILE A 131 9.21 12.92 15.06
C ILE A 131 8.73 12.58 16.47
N LEU A 132 7.52 12.04 16.59
CA LEU A 132 6.90 11.62 17.84
C LEU A 132 6.51 10.16 17.75
N ILE A 133 6.80 9.33 18.74
CA ILE A 133 6.37 7.92 18.74
C ILE A 133 5.14 7.81 19.64
N ALA A 134 4.03 7.35 19.07
CA ALA A 134 2.84 6.99 19.83
C ALA A 134 2.79 5.48 20.02
N THR A 135 2.58 5.03 21.24
CA THR A 135 2.48 3.60 21.57
C THR A 135 1.18 3.28 22.29
N ARG A 136 0.66 2.08 22.05
CA ARG A 136 -0.41 1.49 22.84
C ARG A 136 0.05 0.15 23.38
N ASP A 137 -0.12 -0.08 24.68
CA ASP A 137 0.31 -1.33 25.30
C ASP A 137 -0.60 -2.50 24.92
N ALA A 138 -1.90 -2.27 24.74
CA ALA A 138 -2.87 -3.29 24.37
C ALA A 138 -3.21 -3.26 22.87
N ARG A 139 -3.57 -4.42 22.31
CA ARG A 139 -4.00 -4.56 20.91
C ARG A 139 -5.39 -3.92 20.72
N GLY A 140 -5.43 -2.79 20.02
CA GLY A 140 -6.68 -2.11 19.63
C GLY A 140 -6.95 -2.15 18.12
N GLY A 141 -5.97 -2.53 17.31
CA GLY A 141 -6.04 -2.43 15.86
C GLY A 141 -5.54 -1.08 15.34
N LYS A 142 -5.29 -1.01 14.03
CA LYS A 142 -4.65 0.16 13.39
C LYS A 142 -5.42 1.47 13.56
N ALA A 143 -6.75 1.42 13.54
CA ALA A 143 -7.58 2.62 13.74
C ALA A 143 -7.36 3.24 15.14
N MET A 144 -7.28 2.41 16.17
CA MET A 144 -7.01 2.83 17.54
C MET A 144 -5.58 3.32 17.73
N ALA A 145 -4.63 2.79 16.94
CA ALA A 145 -3.27 3.31 16.90
C ALA A 145 -3.21 4.72 16.29
N VAL A 146 -3.96 4.97 15.21
CA VAL A 146 -4.06 6.32 14.63
C VAL A 146 -4.60 7.32 15.65
N GLU A 147 -5.66 6.97 16.39
CA GLU A 147 -6.21 7.83 17.44
C GLU A 147 -5.19 8.19 18.52
N ALA A 148 -4.26 7.29 18.86
CA ALA A 148 -3.19 7.58 19.82
C ALA A 148 -2.08 8.48 19.26
N GLY A 149 -2.00 8.64 17.93
CA GLY A 149 -0.99 9.44 17.25
C GLY A 149 -1.51 10.75 16.66
N VAL A 150 -2.77 11.10 16.89
CA VAL A 150 -3.43 12.36 16.51
C VAL A 150 -3.65 13.22 17.74
#